data_AF-A0ABD3AWF6-F1
#
_entry.id   AF-A0ABD3AWF6-F1
#
_cell.length_a   1.000
_cell.length_b   1.000
_cell.length_c   1.000
_cell.angle_alpha   90.00
_cell.angle_beta   90.00
_cell.angle_gamma   90.00
#
_symmetry.space_group_name_H-M   'P 1'
#
loop_
_entity.id
_entity.type
_entity.pdbx_description
1 polymer ?
#
loop_
_entity_poly.entity_id
_entity_poly.type
_entity_poly.pdbx_seq_one_letter_code
_entity_poly.pdbx_strand_id
1 'polypeptide(L)'
;MADKDSSSGSNIENPDQNSDENAVSSYKASIENLVQRFQNSNPLDQKHKFWETQPVGQFTDVGNSGLPEGPIELPTPLSEVKQEPYNLPSLYEWTTCDMGSDEICDEVYVLLRNNYVKDDDNMFRFNYSRSFFSGLCALLGILAVGMLEFVLRLRGSWLLSLVVFR
;
A
#
# COMPACT_ATOMS: atom_id res chain seq x y z
N MET A 1 -36.79 79.88 -6.13
CA MET A 1 -35.96 79.03 -7.02
C MET A 1 -36.11 77.60 -6.47
N ALA A 2 -37.20 76.90 -6.81
CA ALA A 2 -37.40 76.05 -8.02
C ALA A 2 -36.40 74.88 -8.02
N ASP A 3 -36.76 73.75 -7.39
CA ASP A 3 -37.22 72.46 -7.99
C ASP A 3 -36.02 71.48 -8.02
N LYS A 4 -36.04 70.17 -7.77
CA LYS A 4 -37.02 69.06 -7.66
C LYS A 4 -36.18 67.88 -7.10
N ASP A 5 -36.64 66.92 -6.31
CA ASP A 5 -37.55 65.84 -6.71
C ASP A 5 -37.96 64.99 -5.48
N SER A 6 -39.25 64.60 -5.50
CA SER A 6 -39.81 63.26 -5.21
C SER A 6 -39.59 62.62 -3.82
N SER A 7 -40.64 62.53 -2.97
CA SER A 7 -41.67 61.43 -2.89
C SER A 7 -41.09 60.11 -2.36
N SER A 8 -41.68 59.29 -1.49
CA SER A 8 -42.86 59.22 -0.59
C SER A 8 -42.64 57.93 0.24
N GLY A 9 -43.44 57.70 1.30
CA GLY A 9 -43.35 56.56 2.24
C GLY A 9 -43.29 55.15 1.60
N SER A 10 -42.98 54.09 2.34
CA SER A 10 -43.78 53.60 3.47
C SER A 10 -43.03 52.58 4.34
N ASN A 11 -43.46 52.43 5.59
CA ASN A 11 -43.30 51.21 6.40
C ASN A 11 -43.67 49.95 5.61
N ILE A 12 -43.09 48.79 5.96
CA ILE A 12 -43.77 47.50 6.25
C ILE A 12 -42.73 46.35 6.30
N GLU A 13 -42.77 45.63 7.43
CA GLU A 13 -42.47 44.20 7.69
C GLU A 13 -41.07 43.57 7.51
N ASN A 14 -40.66 42.89 8.59
CA ASN A 14 -39.75 41.74 8.59
C ASN A 14 -40.23 40.68 7.60
N PRO A 15 -39.29 40.05 6.86
CA PRO A 15 -39.43 38.60 6.67
C PRO A 15 -38.12 37.81 6.73
N ASP A 16 -38.24 36.63 7.32
CA ASP A 16 -37.59 35.36 6.93
C ASP A 16 -36.15 35.06 7.33
N GLN A 17 -36.04 34.55 8.57
CA GLN A 17 -35.11 33.48 8.93
C GLN A 17 -35.52 32.20 8.18
N ASN A 18 -35.01 31.94 6.97
CA ASN A 18 -35.22 30.64 6.30
C ASN A 18 -34.15 30.26 5.26
N SER A 19 -32.93 30.81 5.35
CA SER A 19 -31.82 30.50 4.44
C SER A 19 -30.76 29.57 5.04
N ASP A 20 -30.67 29.46 6.36
CA ASP A 20 -29.56 28.78 7.03
C ASP A 20 -29.77 27.27 7.22
N GLU A 21 -31.02 26.80 7.34
CA GLU A 21 -31.30 25.37 7.53
C GLU A 21 -31.01 24.52 6.29
N ASN A 22 -31.22 25.09 5.10
CA ASN A 22 -31.03 24.38 3.83
C ASN A 22 -29.53 24.17 3.52
N ALA A 23 -28.71 25.16 3.91
CA ALA A 23 -27.27 25.07 3.87
C ALA A 23 -26.76 23.99 4.84
N VAL A 24 -27.18 24.04 6.11
CA VAL A 24 -26.77 23.08 7.15
C VAL A 24 -27.19 21.64 6.82
N SER A 25 -28.37 21.46 6.24
CA SER A 25 -28.87 20.17 5.75
C SER A 25 -27.99 19.59 4.63
N SER A 26 -27.54 20.43 3.69
CA SER A 26 -26.65 20.03 2.60
C SER A 26 -25.29 19.55 3.10
N TYR A 27 -24.70 20.23 4.10
CA TYR A 27 -23.42 19.81 4.69
C TYR A 27 -23.59 18.55 5.52
N LYS A 28 -24.68 18.42 6.29
CA LYS A 28 -25.02 17.20 7.03
C LYS A 28 -25.15 15.99 6.10
N ALA A 29 -25.92 16.13 5.01
CA ALA A 29 -26.08 15.08 4.01
C ALA A 29 -24.76 14.74 3.30
N SER A 30 -23.88 15.73 3.09
CA SER A 30 -22.55 15.52 2.51
C SER A 30 -21.61 14.78 3.46
N ILE A 31 -21.65 15.10 4.76
CA ILE A 31 -20.87 14.40 5.80
C ILE A 31 -21.40 12.98 6.01
N GLU A 32 -22.72 12.78 6.01
CA GLU A 32 -23.33 11.45 6.09
C GLU A 32 -22.96 10.59 4.88
N ASN A 33 -22.98 11.16 3.67
CA ASN A 33 -22.50 10.46 2.47
C ASN A 33 -20.99 10.13 2.53
N LEU A 34 -20.17 11.00 3.13
CA LEU A 34 -18.74 10.74 3.32
C LEU A 34 -18.52 9.59 4.31
N VAL A 35 -19.19 9.65 5.47
CA VAL A 35 -19.14 8.61 6.53
C VAL A 35 -19.64 7.28 5.98
N GLN A 36 -20.72 7.28 5.20
CA GLN A 36 -21.28 6.07 4.60
C GLN A 36 -20.36 5.47 3.53
N ARG A 37 -19.60 6.28 2.78
CA ARG A 37 -18.55 5.78 1.86
C ARG A 37 -17.38 5.14 2.61
N PHE A 38 -16.98 5.68 3.75
CA PHE A 38 -15.95 5.09 4.61
C PHE A 38 -16.41 3.81 5.32
N GLN A 39 -17.71 3.69 5.63
CA GLN A 39 -18.29 2.51 6.27
C GLN A 39 -18.62 1.38 5.28
N ASN A 40 -18.89 1.69 4.01
CA ASN A 40 -19.27 0.71 3.00
C ASN A 40 -18.10 0.01 2.30
N SER A 41 -16.85 0.41 2.54
CA SER A 41 -15.70 -0.38 2.10
C SER A 41 -15.51 -1.55 3.05
N ASN A 42 -16.36 -2.56 2.96
CA ASN A 42 -16.16 -3.82 3.67
C ASN A 42 -14.95 -4.53 3.02
N PRO A 43 -13.86 -4.81 3.74
CA PRO A 43 -12.71 -5.52 3.17
C PRO A 43 -13.09 -6.89 2.58
N LEU A 44 -14.23 -7.46 3.01
CA LEU A 44 -14.80 -8.70 2.46
C LEU A 44 -15.27 -8.58 1.00
N ASP A 45 -15.56 -7.38 0.50
CA ASP A 45 -16.00 -7.16 -0.88
C ASP A 45 -14.84 -6.96 -1.87
N GLN A 46 -13.61 -6.82 -1.37
CA GLN A 46 -12.42 -6.71 -2.22
C GLN A 46 -11.89 -8.09 -2.62
N LYS A 47 -12.07 -8.44 -3.89
CA LYS A 47 -11.50 -9.66 -4.45
C LYS A 47 -9.99 -9.50 -4.69
N HIS A 48 -9.18 -10.33 -4.05
CA HIS A 48 -7.72 -10.32 -4.17
C HIS A 48 -7.23 -11.50 -5.02
N LYS A 49 -7.14 -11.29 -6.34
CA LYS A 49 -6.76 -12.33 -7.32
C LYS A 49 -5.47 -13.10 -6.99
N PHE A 50 -4.52 -12.45 -6.32
CA PHE A 50 -3.25 -13.08 -5.91
C PHE A 50 -3.37 -13.72 -4.52
N TRP A 51 -3.71 -12.95 -3.49
CA TRP A 51 -3.73 -13.42 -2.10
C TRP A 51 -4.73 -14.54 -1.82
N GLU A 52 -5.84 -14.60 -2.57
CA GLU A 52 -6.81 -15.71 -2.49
C GLU A 52 -6.24 -17.06 -2.96
N THR A 53 -5.10 -17.06 -3.66
CA THR A 53 -4.39 -18.28 -4.10
C THR A 53 -3.27 -18.71 -3.17
N GLN A 54 -2.90 -17.86 -2.20
CA GLN A 54 -1.78 -18.10 -1.32
C GLN A 54 -2.23 -18.83 -0.04
N PRO A 55 -1.38 -19.68 0.55
CA PRO A 55 -1.67 -20.37 1.80
C PRO A 55 -1.51 -19.41 2.99
N VAL A 56 -2.36 -18.37 3.03
CA VAL A 56 -2.45 -17.36 4.07
C VAL A 56 -3.87 -17.34 4.63
N GLY A 57 -4.05 -16.86 5.87
CA GLY A 57 -5.38 -16.70 6.45
C GLY A 57 -6.25 -15.80 5.57
N GLN A 58 -7.41 -16.29 5.16
CA GLN A 58 -8.24 -15.61 4.18
C GLN A 58 -9.19 -14.62 4.86
N PHE A 59 -9.64 -13.63 4.11
CA PHE A 59 -10.59 -12.63 4.62
C PHE A 59 -11.93 -13.26 5.04
N THR A 60 -12.32 -14.37 4.41
CA THR A 60 -13.51 -15.16 4.80
C THR A 60 -13.38 -15.81 6.18
N ASP A 61 -12.17 -15.94 6.70
CA ASP A 61 -11.88 -16.63 7.96
C ASP A 61 -11.87 -15.67 9.16
N VAL A 62 -11.98 -14.35 8.89
CA VAL A 62 -11.96 -13.31 9.92
C VAL A 62 -13.14 -13.52 10.88
N GLY A 63 -12.83 -13.71 12.16
CA GLY A 63 -13.82 -13.97 13.21
C GLY A 63 -14.09 -15.46 13.49
N ASN A 64 -13.50 -16.38 12.73
CA ASN A 64 -13.57 -17.81 13.03
C ASN A 64 -12.45 -18.22 14.01
N SER A 65 -12.74 -18.14 15.31
CA SER A 65 -11.80 -18.54 16.37
C SER A 65 -11.62 -20.06 16.51
N GLY A 66 -12.33 -20.86 15.70
CA GLY A 66 -12.28 -22.32 15.73
C GLY A 66 -11.21 -22.94 14.83
N LEU A 67 -10.44 -22.13 14.08
CA LEU A 67 -9.39 -22.64 13.22
C LEU A 67 -8.18 -23.11 14.07
N PRO A 68 -7.66 -24.32 13.81
CA PRO A 68 -6.51 -24.82 14.53
C PRO A 68 -5.25 -24.03 14.17
N GLU A 69 -4.40 -23.80 15.17
CA GLU A 69 -3.07 -23.24 14.93
C GLU A 69 -2.18 -24.28 14.24
N GLY A 70 -1.53 -23.89 13.14
CA GLY A 70 -0.63 -24.77 12.40
C GLY A 70 -0.46 -24.38 10.93
N PRO A 71 0.24 -25.22 10.14
CA PRO A 71 0.40 -25.01 8.70
C PRO A 71 -0.96 -25.00 7.98
N ILE A 72 -1.15 -24.02 7.09
CA ILE A 72 -2.36 -23.92 6.25
C ILE A 72 -2.35 -25.00 5.15
N GLU A 73 -1.18 -25.26 4.56
CA GLU A 73 -0.94 -26.37 3.65
C GLU A 73 0.16 -27.29 4.23
N LEU A 74 0.08 -28.58 3.90
CA LEU A 74 1.12 -29.54 4.28
C LEU A 74 2.42 -29.26 3.50
N PRO A 75 3.59 -29.61 4.06
CA PRO A 75 4.86 -29.45 3.36
C PRO A 75 4.85 -30.18 2.01
N THR A 76 5.09 -29.43 0.94
CA THR A 76 5.21 -29.99 -0.41
C THR A 76 6.55 -30.72 -0.52
N PRO A 77 6.59 -31.97 -1.01
CA PRO A 77 7.85 -32.69 -1.16
C PRO A 77 8.72 -32.01 -2.23
N LEU A 78 10.05 -32.06 -2.06
CA LEU A 78 10.98 -31.38 -2.98
C LEU A 78 10.85 -31.82 -4.45
N SER A 79 10.38 -33.05 -4.69
CA SER A 79 10.11 -33.57 -6.04
C SER A 79 8.94 -32.88 -6.74
N GLU A 80 8.03 -32.27 -5.99
CA GLU A 80 6.87 -31.53 -6.50
C GLU A 80 7.13 -30.02 -6.59
N VAL A 81 8.22 -29.54 -5.98
CA VAL A 81 8.65 -28.14 -6.10
C VAL A 81 9.27 -27.91 -7.47
N LYS A 82 8.89 -26.80 -8.10
CA LYS A 82 9.39 -26.43 -9.42
C LYS A 82 10.90 -26.15 -9.36
N GLN A 83 11.68 -26.93 -10.10
CA GLN A 83 13.14 -26.79 -10.14
C GLN A 83 13.61 -25.61 -11.02
N GLU A 84 12.81 -25.22 -12.02
CA GLU A 84 13.14 -24.10 -12.89
C GLU A 84 12.51 -22.79 -12.39
N PRO A 85 13.21 -21.64 -12.55
CA PRO A 85 12.68 -20.34 -12.16
C PRO A 85 11.33 -20.01 -12.80
N TYR A 86 10.55 -19.14 -12.18
CA TYR A 86 9.33 -18.64 -12.81
C TYR A 86 9.65 -17.81 -14.05
N ASN A 87 8.74 -17.87 -15.03
CA ASN A 87 8.90 -17.13 -16.28
C ASN A 87 8.85 -15.63 -15.99
N LEU A 88 9.85 -14.90 -16.48
CA LEU A 88 9.87 -13.45 -16.45
C LEU A 88 9.63 -12.87 -17.86
N PRO A 89 9.11 -11.65 -17.98
CA PRO A 89 9.10 -10.94 -19.25
C PRO A 89 10.54 -10.79 -19.79
N SER A 90 10.70 -10.75 -21.11
CA SER A 90 12.01 -10.82 -21.79
C SER A 90 13.03 -9.72 -21.44
N LEU A 91 12.59 -8.64 -20.79
CA LEU A 91 13.45 -7.54 -20.35
C LEU A 91 14.08 -7.78 -18.96
N TYR A 92 13.64 -8.81 -18.24
CA TYR A 92 14.03 -9.12 -16.89
C TYR A 92 14.80 -10.44 -16.84
N GLU A 93 15.71 -10.54 -15.87
CA GLU A 93 16.41 -11.77 -15.55
C GLU A 93 16.45 -11.97 -14.04
N TRP A 94 16.49 -13.24 -13.65
CA TRP A 94 16.76 -13.61 -12.27
C TRP A 94 18.24 -13.36 -11.98
N THR A 95 18.55 -12.77 -10.83
CA THR A 95 19.92 -12.61 -10.36
C THR A 95 20.03 -13.02 -8.90
N THR A 96 21.21 -13.49 -8.51
CA THR A 96 21.52 -13.74 -7.10
C THR A 96 22.40 -12.59 -6.61
N CYS A 97 21.94 -11.90 -5.57
CA CYS A 97 22.67 -10.79 -4.95
C CYS A 97 23.58 -11.33 -3.85
N ASP A 98 24.88 -11.30 -4.08
CA ASP A 98 25.87 -11.56 -3.03
C ASP A 98 25.92 -10.37 -2.06
N MET A 99 25.18 -10.49 -0.95
CA MET A 99 25.12 -9.45 0.09
C MET A 99 26.42 -9.34 0.89
N GLY A 100 27.40 -10.25 0.70
CA GLY A 100 28.76 -10.12 1.24
C GLY A 100 29.66 -9.20 0.39
N SER A 101 29.28 -8.91 -0.85
CA SER A 101 29.98 -7.95 -1.70
C SER A 101 29.56 -6.52 -1.37
N ASP A 102 30.53 -5.67 -1.06
CA ASP A 102 30.29 -4.24 -0.78
C ASP A 102 29.60 -3.54 -1.97
N GLU A 103 29.96 -3.90 -3.20
CA GLU A 103 29.39 -3.32 -4.42
C GLU A 103 27.90 -3.64 -4.55
N ILE A 104 27.52 -4.91 -4.39
CA ILE A 104 26.13 -5.36 -4.49
C ILE A 104 25.30 -4.84 -3.31
N CYS A 105 25.85 -4.87 -2.09
CA CYS A 105 25.20 -4.29 -0.92
C CYS A 105 24.93 -2.78 -1.15
N ASP A 106 25.88 -2.04 -1.72
CA ASP A 106 25.66 -0.63 -2.05
C ASP A 106 24.59 -0.40 -3.12
N GLU A 107 24.55 -1.24 -4.17
CA GLU A 107 23.50 -1.17 -5.18
C GLU A 107 22.10 -1.41 -4.59
N VAL A 108 21.95 -2.47 -3.77
CA VAL A 108 20.68 -2.79 -3.11
C VAL A 108 20.28 -1.70 -2.11
N TYR A 109 21.24 -1.12 -1.39
CA TYR A 109 20.98 0.03 -0.53
C TYR A 109 20.39 1.21 -1.32
N VAL A 110 21.00 1.57 -2.45
CA VAL A 110 20.54 2.68 -3.29
C VAL A 110 19.14 2.39 -3.84
N LEU A 111 18.88 1.15 -4.25
CA LEU A 111 17.55 0.70 -4.69
C LEU A 111 16.50 0.94 -3.61
N LEU A 112 16.72 0.42 -2.40
CA LEU A 112 15.77 0.54 -1.29
C LEU A 112 15.60 1.99 -0.85
N ARG A 113 16.70 2.73 -0.69
CA ARG A 113 16.66 4.16 -0.34
C ARG A 113 15.80 4.98 -1.30
N ASN A 114 15.73 4.62 -2.57
CA ASN A 114 15.00 5.40 -3.58
C ASN A 114 13.59 4.86 -3.87
N ASN A 115 13.31 3.59 -3.60
CA ASN A 115 12.07 2.92 -4.05
C ASN A 115 11.30 2.19 -2.95
N TYR A 116 11.83 2.11 -1.73
CA TYR A 116 11.17 1.44 -0.62
C TYR A 116 10.04 2.30 -0.01
N VAL A 117 9.42 1.75 1.02
CA VAL A 117 8.21 2.23 1.69
C VAL A 117 8.23 3.74 1.90
N LYS A 118 7.11 4.33 1.51
CA LYS A 118 6.75 5.72 1.75
C LYS A 118 5.54 5.76 2.68
N ASP A 119 5.37 6.88 3.35
CA ASP A 119 4.10 7.18 4.00
C ASP A 119 2.99 7.40 2.97
N ASP A 120 1.74 7.39 3.43
CA ASP A 120 0.55 7.53 2.59
C ASP A 120 0.54 8.86 1.81
N ASP A 121 1.10 9.92 2.40
CA ASP A 121 1.18 11.26 1.80
C ASP A 121 2.45 11.45 0.94
N ASN A 122 3.31 10.43 0.83
CA ASN A 122 4.56 10.45 0.06
C ASN A 122 5.49 11.62 0.46
N MET A 123 5.41 12.07 1.71
CA MET A 123 6.26 13.12 2.28
C MET A 123 7.59 12.58 2.80
N PHE A 124 7.61 11.32 3.23
CA PHE A 124 8.75 10.65 3.83
C PHE A 124 9.01 9.30 3.16
N ARG A 125 10.28 8.94 3.10
CA ARG A 125 10.71 7.61 2.67
C ARG A 125 11.66 7.05 3.70
N PHE A 126 11.49 5.78 4.03
CA PHE A 126 12.44 5.07 4.86
C PHE A 126 13.83 5.10 4.22
N ASN A 127 14.80 5.64 4.96
CA ASN A 127 16.20 5.68 4.58
C ASN A 127 17.00 5.02 5.70
N TYR A 128 17.24 3.72 5.55
CA TYR A 128 18.08 2.96 6.47
C TYR A 128 19.45 3.62 6.59
N SER A 129 20.02 3.66 7.81
CA SER A 129 21.39 4.16 7.95
C SER A 129 22.38 3.19 7.29
N ARG A 130 23.50 3.71 6.80
CA ARG A 130 24.57 2.89 6.20
C ARG A 130 25.09 1.83 7.17
N SER A 131 25.24 2.17 8.45
CA SER A 131 25.71 1.22 9.47
C SER A 131 24.69 0.10 9.73
N PHE A 132 23.41 0.43 9.80
CA PHE A 132 22.35 -0.57 9.95
C PHE A 132 22.30 -1.50 8.73
N PHE A 133 22.34 -0.93 7.53
CA PHE A 133 22.26 -1.71 6.31
C PHE A 133 23.49 -2.59 6.09
N SER A 134 24.69 -2.09 6.41
CA SER A 134 25.92 -2.89 6.38
C SER A 134 25.86 -4.05 7.38
N GLY A 135 25.33 -3.82 8.60
CA GLY A 135 25.08 -4.90 9.56
C GLY A 135 24.09 -5.94 9.05
N LEU A 136 23.04 -5.50 8.34
CA LEU A 136 22.09 -6.39 7.68
C LEU A 136 22.76 -7.19 6.55
N CYS A 137 23.54 -6.55 5.68
CA CYS A 137 24.29 -7.22 4.61
C CYS A 137 25.24 -8.27 5.17
N ALA A 138 25.97 -7.96 6.24
CA ALA A 138 26.86 -8.91 6.90
C ALA A 138 26.09 -10.12 7.46
N LEU A 139 24.96 -9.89 8.14
CA LEU A 139 24.11 -10.96 8.64
C LEU A 139 23.56 -11.83 7.50
N LEU A 140 23.05 -11.19 6.43
CA LEU A 140 22.52 -11.89 5.27
C LEU A 140 23.61 -12.65 4.51
N GLY A 141 24.81 -12.10 4.37
CA GLY A 141 25.96 -12.80 3.76
C GLY A 141 26.40 -14.01 4.57
N ILE A 142 26.37 -13.94 5.90
CA ILE A 142 26.66 -15.07 6.79
C ILE A 142 25.58 -16.15 6.69
N LEU A 143 24.30 -15.76 6.58
CA LEU A 143 23.18 -16.68 6.45
C LEU A 143 23.01 -17.22 5.00
N ALA A 144 23.51 -16.50 4.00
CA ALA A 144 23.49 -16.88 2.58
C ALA A 144 24.39 -18.06 2.25
N VAL A 145 25.20 -18.55 3.21
CA VAL A 145 25.81 -19.89 3.11
C VAL A 145 24.73 -21.00 3.09
N GLY A 146 23.44 -20.68 3.28
CA GLY A 146 22.38 -21.69 3.13
C GLY A 146 20.97 -21.28 2.69
N MET A 147 20.57 -20.01 2.53
CA MET A 147 19.12 -19.75 2.34
C MET A 147 18.62 -18.40 1.80
N LEU A 148 19.36 -17.66 0.95
CA LEU A 148 18.77 -16.47 0.30
C LEU A 148 19.14 -16.40 -1.18
N GLU A 149 18.37 -17.13 -1.99
CA GLU A 149 18.46 -17.04 -3.44
C GLU A 149 17.37 -16.08 -3.93
N PHE A 150 17.75 -15.19 -4.86
CA PHE A 150 16.91 -14.41 -5.78
C PHE A 150 16.47 -13.00 -5.36
N VAL A 151 17.02 -12.02 -6.09
CA VAL A 151 16.47 -10.67 -6.29
C VAL A 151 16.23 -10.50 -7.80
N LEU A 152 15.17 -9.80 -8.23
CA LEU A 152 14.95 -9.52 -9.65
C LEU A 152 15.84 -8.36 -10.12
N ARG A 153 16.46 -8.51 -11.30
CA ARG A 153 17.26 -7.47 -11.95
C ARG A 153 16.75 -7.25 -13.38
N LEU A 154 16.52 -6.01 -13.80
CA LEU A 154 16.59 -5.68 -15.23
C LEU A 154 18.04 -5.40 -15.59
N ARG A 155 18.39 -5.69 -16.83
CA ARG A 155 19.62 -5.34 -17.57
C ARG A 155 20.19 -3.95 -17.21
N GLY A 156 20.82 -3.81 -16.03
CA GLY A 156 21.36 -2.57 -15.47
C GLY A 156 20.41 -1.67 -14.64
N SER A 157 19.17 -2.08 -14.33
CA SER A 157 18.25 -1.28 -13.49
C SER A 157 17.41 -2.17 -12.56
N TRP A 158 17.25 -1.77 -11.31
CA TRP A 158 16.63 -2.58 -10.27
C TRP A 158 15.11 -2.32 -10.18
N LEU A 159 14.29 -3.37 -10.16
CA LEU A 159 12.88 -3.32 -9.77
C LEU A 159 12.61 -4.29 -8.62
N LEU A 160 12.01 -3.79 -7.55
CA LEU A 160 11.62 -4.61 -6.40
C LEU A 160 10.29 -5.30 -6.70
N SER A 161 10.30 -6.62 -6.85
CA SER A 161 9.08 -7.44 -6.82
C SER A 161 9.29 -8.56 -5.81
N LEU A 162 8.50 -8.56 -4.74
CA LEU A 162 8.41 -9.72 -3.85
C LEU A 162 7.71 -10.84 -4.61
N VAL A 163 8.44 -11.92 -4.91
CA VAL A 163 7.83 -13.18 -5.34
C VAL A 163 7.90 -14.13 -4.16
N VAL A 164 6.74 -14.47 -3.60
CA VAL A 164 6.60 -15.57 -2.65
C VAL A 164 6.61 -16.85 -3.47
N PHE A 165 7.59 -17.72 -3.25
CA PHE A 165 7.71 -19.00 -3.95
C PHE A 165 6.82 -20.07 -3.29
N ARG A 166 6.33 -21.01 -4.13
CA ARG A 166 5.68 -22.26 -3.77
C ARG A 166 6.62 -23.43 -4.09
#